data_AF-A0A924SRH5-F1
#
_entry.id   AF-A0A924SRH5-F1
#
_cell.length_a   1.000
_cell.length_b   1.000
_cell.length_c   1.000
_cell.angle_alpha   90.00
_cell.angle_beta   90.00
_cell.angle_gamma   90.00
#
_symmetry.space_group_name_H-M   'P 1'
#
loop_
_entity.id
_entity.type
_entity.pdbx_description
1 polymer ?
#
loop_
_entity_poly.entity_id
_entity_poly.type
_entity_poly.pdbx_seq_one_letter_code
_entity_poly.pdbx_strand_id
1 'polypeptide(L)'
;ENEKQFRRQLVRGDVHDPGAAMFGGVAGHAGLFSSAYDIAVIMQMLMNGGEINGRQYLQKQTVDLFTAYHSTISRRGFGFDKPEKDNATRPEPYPTLSASPLTFGHTGFTGTCTWADPAKKIVYVFLSNRVTPVGDNPLLGKLNVRPAIHETIYKAMMGGN
;
A
#
# COMPACT_ATOMS: atom_id res chain seq x y z
N GLU A 1 3.53 18.09 6.82
CA GLU A 1 4.06 19.27 6.10
C GLU A 1 3.64 20.54 6.78
N ASN A 2 4.40 21.63 6.62
CA ASN A 2 3.90 22.97 6.92
C ASN A 2 2.98 23.43 5.77
N GLU A 3 1.67 23.27 5.96
CA GLU A 3 0.67 23.56 4.94
C GLU A 3 0.40 25.06 4.88
N LYS A 4 0.75 25.72 3.77
CA LYS A 4 0.71 27.18 3.66
C LYS A 4 -0.63 27.75 3.18
N GLN A 5 -1.44 26.94 2.51
CA GLN A 5 -2.61 27.43 1.77
C GLN A 5 -3.92 27.30 2.57
N PHE A 6 -4.16 26.13 3.15
CA PHE A 6 -5.43 25.81 3.81
C PHE A 6 -5.37 26.07 5.33
N ARG A 7 -4.74 25.20 6.12
CA ARG A 7 -4.70 25.31 7.60
C ARG A 7 -3.59 26.22 8.13
N ARG A 8 -2.63 26.63 7.27
CA ARG A 8 -1.55 27.57 7.62
C ARG A 8 -0.74 27.14 8.85
N GLN A 9 -0.51 25.84 9.00
CA GLN A 9 0.16 25.24 10.15
C GLN A 9 0.98 24.00 9.77
N LEU A 10 1.85 23.57 10.67
CA LEU A 10 2.43 22.24 10.61
C LEU A 10 1.35 21.20 10.91
N VAL A 11 0.94 20.44 9.90
CA VAL A 11 -0.06 19.38 10.04
C VAL A 11 0.53 18.24 10.88
N ARG A 12 -0.11 17.95 12.02
CA ARG A 12 0.26 16.86 12.94
C ARG A 12 -0.98 16.33 13.64
N GLY A 13 -1.22 15.02 13.56
CA GLY A 13 -2.40 14.40 14.16
C GLY A 13 -3.68 14.54 13.33
N ASP A 14 -3.68 15.42 12.32
CA ASP A 14 -4.78 15.60 11.38
C ASP A 14 -4.50 14.92 10.03
N VAL A 15 -5.58 14.50 9.34
CA VAL A 15 -5.51 13.98 7.97
C VAL A 15 -4.85 15.00 7.05
N HIS A 16 -3.93 14.52 6.20
CA HIS A 16 -3.25 15.43 5.26
C HIS A 16 -4.19 15.94 4.16
N ASP A 17 -5.06 15.08 3.61
CA ASP A 17 -6.01 15.41 2.56
C ASP A 17 -6.99 16.54 2.96
N PRO A 18 -7.02 17.68 2.23
CA PRO A 18 -7.91 18.79 2.56
C PRO A 18 -9.39 18.43 2.49
N GLY A 19 -9.79 17.55 1.56
CA GLY A 19 -11.19 17.11 1.42
C GLY A 19 -11.65 16.33 2.65
N ALA A 20 -10.90 15.31 3.06
CA ALA A 20 -11.18 14.55 4.28
C ALA A 20 -11.16 15.44 5.54
N ALA A 21 -10.26 16.43 5.60
CA ALA A 21 -10.23 17.39 6.69
C ALA A 21 -11.54 18.21 6.77
N MET A 22 -12.08 18.64 5.64
CA MET A 22 -13.38 19.34 5.57
C MET A 22 -14.56 18.45 5.98
N PHE A 23 -14.47 17.13 5.79
CA PHE A 23 -15.47 16.15 6.22
C PHE A 23 -15.36 15.70 7.69
N GLY A 24 -14.58 16.40 8.52
CA GLY A 24 -14.41 16.05 9.93
C GLY A 24 -13.25 15.09 10.21
N GLY A 25 -12.32 14.93 9.26
CA GLY A 25 -11.04 14.26 9.46
C GLY A 25 -10.95 12.83 8.92
N VAL A 26 -12.08 12.17 8.66
CA VAL A 26 -12.11 10.79 8.15
C VAL A 26 -13.07 10.69 6.97
N ALA A 27 -12.57 10.19 5.85
CA ALA A 27 -13.33 9.90 4.64
C ALA A 27 -12.89 8.57 4.01
N GLY A 28 -13.70 8.01 3.10
CA GLY A 28 -13.42 6.70 2.49
C GLY A 28 -12.07 6.60 1.76
N HIS A 29 -11.50 7.74 1.33
CA HIS A 29 -10.23 7.80 0.62
C HIS A 29 -9.04 8.26 1.48
N ALA A 30 -9.26 8.83 2.69
CA ALA A 30 -8.19 9.37 3.54
C ALA A 30 -8.64 9.59 4.99
N GLY A 31 -7.68 9.66 5.92
CA GLY A 31 -7.93 10.09 7.31
C GLY A 31 -7.91 9.00 8.37
N LEU A 32 -7.68 7.74 7.96
CA LEU A 32 -7.39 6.67 8.91
C LEU A 32 -5.93 6.73 9.37
N PHE A 33 -5.73 6.63 10.68
CA PHE A 33 -4.43 6.52 11.32
C PHE A 33 -4.35 5.19 12.08
N SER A 34 -3.23 4.48 11.92
CA SER A 34 -3.02 3.19 12.55
C SER A 34 -1.54 2.83 12.60
N SER A 35 -1.19 1.73 13.25
CA SER A 35 0.17 1.22 13.31
C SER A 35 0.49 0.31 12.13
N ALA A 36 1.78 0.05 11.88
CA ALA A 36 2.19 -0.91 10.87
C ALA A 36 1.67 -2.33 11.17
N TYR A 37 1.59 -2.67 12.47
CA TYR A 37 1.08 -3.96 12.94
C TYR A 37 -0.41 -4.13 12.62
N ASP A 38 -1.24 -3.15 12.96
CA ASP A 38 -2.69 -3.23 12.73
C ASP A 38 -3.02 -3.31 11.23
N ILE A 39 -2.29 -2.55 10.40
CA ILE A 39 -2.39 -2.65 8.94
C ILE A 39 -1.99 -4.06 8.47
N ALA A 40 -0.90 -4.62 9.02
CA ALA A 40 -0.47 -5.96 8.67
C ALA A 40 -1.53 -7.02 9.04
N VAL A 41 -2.24 -6.86 10.16
CA VAL A 41 -3.36 -7.74 10.56
C VAL A 41 -4.48 -7.70 9.51
N ILE A 42 -4.87 -6.51 9.02
CA ILE A 42 -5.88 -6.39 7.95
C ILE A 42 -5.39 -7.05 6.66
N MET A 43 -4.16 -6.76 6.24
CA MET A 43 -3.60 -7.35 5.03
C MET A 43 -3.45 -8.87 5.13
N GLN A 44 -3.11 -9.39 6.31
CA GLN A 44 -3.06 -10.83 6.58
C GLN A 44 -4.46 -11.45 6.52
N MET A 45 -5.48 -10.80 7.06
CA MET A 45 -6.87 -11.24 6.95
C MET A 45 -7.32 -11.31 5.47
N LEU A 46 -6.97 -10.30 4.67
CA LEU A 46 -7.22 -10.33 3.22
C LEU A 46 -6.43 -11.44 2.52
N MET A 47 -5.15 -11.61 2.84
CA MET A 47 -4.32 -12.68 2.28
C MET A 47 -4.86 -14.09 2.61
N ASN A 48 -5.51 -14.23 3.76
CA ASN A 48 -6.18 -15.44 4.22
C ASN A 48 -7.60 -15.62 3.63
N GLY A 49 -8.00 -14.80 2.65
CA GLY A 49 -9.33 -14.92 2.02
C GLY A 49 -10.46 -14.37 2.89
N GLY A 50 -10.19 -13.38 3.74
CA GLY A 50 -11.21 -12.70 4.52
C GLY A 50 -11.36 -13.19 5.96
N GLU A 51 -10.49 -14.10 6.41
CA GLU A 51 -10.53 -14.72 7.73
C GLU A 51 -9.24 -14.48 8.52
N ILE A 52 -9.36 -14.22 9.81
CA ILE A 52 -8.21 -14.24 10.72
C ILE A 52 -8.64 -14.75 12.10
N ASN A 53 -7.80 -15.57 12.72
CA ASN A 53 -8.03 -16.16 14.05
C ASN A 53 -9.39 -16.89 14.18
N GLY A 54 -9.80 -17.64 13.14
CA GLY A 54 -11.05 -18.39 13.14
C GLY A 54 -12.32 -17.54 12.97
N ARG A 55 -12.19 -16.23 12.71
CA ARG A 55 -13.31 -15.33 12.45
C ARG A 55 -13.28 -14.83 11.02
N GLN A 56 -14.38 -15.07 10.29
CA GLN A 56 -14.61 -14.53 8.96
C GLN A 56 -15.10 -13.08 9.07
N TYR A 57 -14.40 -12.17 8.40
CA TYR A 57 -14.78 -10.75 8.28
C TYR A 57 -15.34 -10.42 6.89
N LEU A 58 -14.81 -11.06 5.84
CA LEU A 58 -15.23 -10.89 4.45
C LEU A 58 -15.34 -12.26 3.78
N GLN A 59 -16.26 -12.45 2.84
CA GLN A 59 -16.30 -13.71 2.08
C GLN A 59 -15.06 -13.83 1.18
N LYS A 60 -14.51 -15.04 1.03
CA LYS A 60 -13.37 -15.28 0.16
C LYS A 60 -13.62 -14.79 -1.27
N GLN A 61 -14.82 -15.02 -1.79
CA GLN A 61 -15.22 -14.58 -3.13
C GLN A 61 -15.17 -13.06 -3.29
N THR A 62 -15.47 -12.30 -2.23
CA THR A 62 -15.36 -10.83 -2.23
C THR A 62 -13.90 -10.40 -2.27
N VAL A 63 -13.03 -11.05 -1.50
CA VAL A 63 -11.59 -10.75 -1.50
C VAL A 63 -10.98 -11.10 -2.86
N ASP A 64 -11.29 -12.27 -3.41
CA ASP A 64 -10.85 -12.70 -4.74
C ASP A 64 -11.31 -11.70 -5.80
N LEU A 65 -12.57 -11.25 -5.74
CA LEU A 65 -13.11 -10.23 -6.64
C LEU A 65 -12.31 -8.92 -6.54
N PHE A 66 -12.08 -8.38 -5.36
CA PHE A 66 -11.44 -7.06 -5.21
C PHE A 66 -9.94 -7.08 -5.57
N THR A 67 -9.28 -8.23 -5.41
CA THR A 67 -7.84 -8.39 -5.64
C THR A 67 -7.49 -8.93 -7.04
N ALA A 68 -8.48 -9.23 -7.88
CA ALA A 68 -8.30 -9.64 -9.28
C ALA A 68 -8.00 -8.47 -10.23
N TYR A 69 -7.48 -8.78 -11.42
CA TYR A 69 -7.40 -7.82 -12.52
C TYR A 69 -8.77 -7.70 -13.21
N HIS A 70 -9.24 -6.46 -13.43
CA HIS A 70 -10.55 -6.20 -14.06
C HIS A 70 -10.50 -5.50 -15.41
N SER A 71 -9.30 -5.22 -15.90
CA SER A 71 -9.12 -4.46 -17.14
C SER A 71 -7.99 -5.05 -17.96
N THR A 72 -8.10 -5.01 -19.29
CA THR A 72 -7.00 -5.37 -20.19
C THR A 72 -5.88 -4.32 -20.18
N ILE A 73 -6.23 -3.04 -20.03
CA ILE A 73 -5.34 -1.88 -20.10
C ILE A 73 -4.86 -1.35 -18.74
N SER A 74 -5.42 -1.86 -17.64
CA SER A 74 -5.05 -1.45 -16.29
C SER A 74 -4.70 -2.64 -15.43
N ARG A 75 -3.66 -2.48 -14.61
CA ARG A 75 -3.24 -3.43 -13.59
C ARG A 75 -4.10 -3.40 -12.33
N ARG A 76 -5.05 -2.48 -12.18
CA ARG A 76 -5.78 -2.29 -10.92
C ARG A 76 -6.81 -3.39 -10.65
N GLY A 77 -6.95 -3.73 -9.38
CA GLY A 77 -8.14 -4.35 -8.82
C GLY A 77 -9.12 -3.31 -8.31
N PHE A 78 -10.20 -3.73 -7.66
CA PHE A 78 -11.13 -2.80 -7.04
C PHE A 78 -10.55 -2.31 -5.71
N GLY A 79 -10.14 -1.03 -5.68
CA GLY A 79 -9.51 -0.41 -4.51
C GLY A 79 -8.04 -0.75 -4.30
N PHE A 80 -7.47 -1.65 -5.12
CA PHE A 80 -6.08 -2.08 -4.99
C PHE A 80 -5.26 -1.83 -6.26
N ASP A 81 -4.01 -1.46 -6.05
CA ASP A 81 -2.96 -1.65 -7.02
C ASP A 81 -2.55 -3.13 -7.06
N LYS A 82 -2.22 -3.62 -8.25
CA LYS A 82 -1.51 -4.89 -8.46
C LYS A 82 -0.25 -4.64 -9.27
N PRO A 83 0.65 -5.63 -9.42
CA PRO A 83 1.77 -5.52 -10.34
C PRO A 83 1.33 -5.36 -11.80
N GLU A 84 2.24 -4.92 -12.65
CA GLU A 84 1.99 -5.01 -14.10
C GLU A 84 1.87 -6.47 -14.55
N LYS A 85 1.12 -6.73 -15.62
CA LYS A 85 0.89 -8.11 -16.09
C LYS A 85 2.16 -8.77 -16.65
N ASP A 86 3.07 -7.95 -17.17
CA ASP A 86 4.40 -8.31 -17.66
C ASP A 86 5.51 -8.00 -16.65
N ASN A 87 5.17 -7.75 -15.37
CA ASN A 87 6.08 -7.23 -14.34
C ASN A 87 7.43 -7.97 -14.25
N ALA A 88 7.42 -9.30 -14.38
CA ALA A 88 8.62 -10.13 -14.27
C ALA A 88 9.69 -9.85 -15.33
N THR A 89 9.32 -9.20 -16.45
CA THR A 89 10.22 -8.89 -17.56
C THR A 89 10.29 -7.40 -17.88
N ARG A 90 9.59 -6.55 -17.12
CA ARG A 90 9.60 -5.09 -17.36
C ARG A 90 10.93 -4.47 -16.95
N PRO A 91 11.43 -3.47 -17.71
CA PRO A 91 12.58 -2.67 -17.28
C PRO A 91 12.33 -1.93 -15.96
N GLU A 92 11.11 -1.45 -15.76
CA GLU A 92 10.66 -0.76 -14.55
C GLU A 92 9.49 -1.53 -13.92
N PRO A 93 9.78 -2.52 -13.06
CA PRO A 93 8.74 -3.30 -12.40
C PRO A 93 8.06 -2.51 -11.27
N TYR A 94 6.80 -2.83 -11.01
CA TYR A 94 5.99 -2.28 -9.94
C TYR A 94 5.15 -3.38 -9.29
N PRO A 95 5.05 -3.48 -7.96
CA PRO A 95 5.74 -2.66 -6.96
C PRO A 95 7.22 -3.04 -6.77
N THR A 96 7.62 -4.22 -7.25
CA THR A 96 9.00 -4.69 -7.33
C THR A 96 9.08 -5.89 -8.29
N LEU A 97 10.28 -6.26 -8.74
CA LEU A 97 10.50 -7.34 -9.72
C LEU A 97 9.95 -8.68 -9.23
N SER A 98 10.21 -9.02 -7.97
CA SER A 98 9.87 -10.34 -7.40
C SER A 98 8.40 -10.51 -7.00
N ALA A 99 7.58 -9.45 -7.12
CA ALA A 99 6.16 -9.51 -6.76
C ALA A 99 5.39 -10.47 -7.68
N SER A 100 4.62 -11.41 -7.11
CA SER A 100 3.81 -12.32 -7.90
C SER A 100 2.59 -11.62 -8.51
N PRO A 101 1.97 -12.16 -9.57
CA PRO A 101 0.71 -11.63 -10.12
C PRO A 101 -0.46 -11.58 -9.13
N LEU A 102 -0.40 -12.35 -8.03
CA LEU A 102 -1.40 -12.34 -6.96
C LEU A 102 -1.20 -11.18 -5.97
N THR A 103 -0.09 -10.46 -6.06
CA THR A 103 0.18 -9.30 -5.19
C THR A 103 -0.90 -8.24 -5.35
N PHE A 104 -1.31 -7.65 -4.23
CA PHE A 104 -2.21 -6.51 -4.17
C PHE A 104 -1.83 -5.57 -3.03
N GLY A 105 -2.16 -4.28 -3.15
CA GLY A 105 -1.78 -3.29 -2.17
C GLY A 105 -2.14 -1.87 -2.59
N HIS A 106 -1.57 -0.88 -1.91
CA HIS A 106 -1.76 0.52 -2.25
C HIS A 106 -0.62 1.40 -1.72
N THR A 107 -0.45 2.57 -2.32
CA THR A 107 0.49 3.60 -1.86
C THR A 107 -0.24 4.80 -1.24
N GLY A 108 0.38 5.49 -0.29
CA GLY A 108 -0.17 6.71 0.31
C GLY A 108 0.64 7.94 -0.05
N PHE A 109 -0.04 9.09 -0.10
CA PHE A 109 0.56 10.37 -0.48
C PHE A 109 1.79 10.75 0.37
N THR A 110 1.71 10.50 1.67
CA THR A 110 2.78 10.76 2.66
C THR A 110 3.99 9.84 2.51
N GLY A 111 3.98 8.93 1.53
CA GLY A 111 5.08 7.99 1.26
C GLY A 111 4.87 6.61 1.89
N THR A 112 3.68 6.31 2.39
CA THR A 112 3.34 4.98 2.90
C THR A 112 3.12 4.00 1.76
N CYS A 113 3.24 2.71 2.04
CA CYS A 113 2.65 1.66 1.21
C CYS A 113 2.33 0.42 2.03
N THR A 114 1.43 -0.40 1.51
CA THR A 114 1.14 -1.73 2.03
C THR A 114 0.91 -2.69 0.89
N TRP A 115 1.42 -3.92 1.01
CA TRP A 115 1.36 -4.96 0.00
C TRP A 115 1.17 -6.34 0.65
N ALA A 116 0.34 -7.18 0.06
CA ALA A 116 0.22 -8.59 0.39
C ALA A 116 0.44 -9.43 -0.88
N ASP A 117 1.24 -10.47 -0.78
CA ASP A 117 1.47 -11.46 -1.83
C ASP A 117 1.07 -12.86 -1.33
N PRO A 118 -0.14 -13.33 -1.68
CA PRO A 118 -0.61 -14.66 -1.29
C PRO A 118 0.27 -15.81 -1.80
N ALA A 119 0.91 -15.66 -2.96
CA ALA A 119 1.77 -16.71 -3.52
C ALA A 119 3.07 -16.86 -2.71
N LYS A 120 3.57 -15.74 -2.17
CA LYS A 120 4.83 -15.70 -1.42
C LYS A 120 4.63 -15.68 0.09
N LYS A 121 3.38 -15.53 0.56
CA LYS A 121 2.99 -15.42 1.97
C LYS A 121 3.69 -14.24 2.68
N ILE A 122 3.77 -13.10 1.99
CA ILE A 122 4.44 -11.89 2.48
C ILE A 122 3.41 -10.79 2.66
N VAL A 123 3.46 -10.12 3.80
CA VAL A 123 2.83 -8.83 4.05
C VAL A 123 3.94 -7.81 4.30
N TYR A 124 3.94 -6.73 3.51
CA TYR A 124 4.89 -5.63 3.63
C TYR A 124 4.15 -4.34 3.91
N VAL A 125 4.43 -3.72 5.06
CA VAL A 125 3.90 -2.41 5.45
C VAL A 125 5.07 -1.45 5.66
N PHE A 126 5.00 -0.30 4.99
CA PHE A 126 5.98 0.78 5.15
C PHE A 126 5.24 2.07 5.46
N LEU A 127 5.48 2.61 6.66
CA LEU A 127 4.92 3.88 7.08
C LEU A 127 6.01 4.94 7.11
N SER A 128 5.83 6.00 6.32
CA SER A 128 6.72 7.16 6.30
C SER A 128 5.93 8.45 6.20
N ASN A 129 6.64 9.56 6.36
CA ASN A 129 6.09 10.90 6.24
C ASN A 129 7.05 11.77 5.41
N ARG A 130 7.16 11.46 4.11
CA ARG A 130 8.07 12.15 3.18
C ARG A 130 7.78 13.65 3.06
N VAL A 131 6.56 14.05 3.39
CA VAL A 131 6.06 15.42 3.24
C VAL A 131 6.42 16.31 4.44
N THR A 132 7.17 15.79 5.42
CA THR A 132 7.57 16.55 6.60
C THR A 132 9.07 16.85 6.62
N PRO A 133 9.48 18.10 6.91
CA PRO A 133 8.65 19.29 7.13
C PRO A 133 8.15 19.94 5.81
N VAL A 134 8.79 19.62 4.68
CA VAL A 134 8.49 20.19 3.36
C VAL A 134 7.72 19.17 2.51
N GLY A 135 6.57 19.58 1.96
CA GLY A 135 5.67 18.70 1.21
C GLY A 135 6.25 18.21 -0.12
N ASP A 136 6.99 19.06 -0.82
CA ASP A 136 7.66 18.72 -2.08
C ASP A 136 9.02 18.09 -1.82
N ASN A 137 9.01 16.81 -1.46
CA ASN A 137 10.21 16.01 -1.31
C ASN A 137 10.13 14.75 -2.20
N PRO A 138 10.89 14.71 -3.32
CA PRO A 138 10.84 13.59 -4.26
C PRO A 138 11.81 12.45 -3.91
N LEU A 139 12.65 12.58 -2.86
CA LEU A 139 13.76 11.66 -2.60
C LEU A 139 13.31 10.21 -2.43
N LEU A 140 12.18 9.97 -1.74
CA LEU A 140 11.66 8.61 -1.54
C LEU A 140 11.35 7.90 -2.87
N GLY A 141 10.86 8.65 -3.86
CA GLY A 141 10.60 8.14 -5.21
C GLY A 141 11.88 8.06 -6.04
N LYS A 142 12.68 9.13 -6.08
CA LYS A 142 13.93 9.19 -6.85
C LYS A 142 14.93 8.09 -6.49
N LEU A 143 14.99 7.72 -5.21
CA LEU A 143 15.87 6.68 -4.70
C LEU A 143 15.25 5.28 -4.73
N ASN A 144 14.02 5.14 -5.25
CA ASN A 144 13.29 3.86 -5.31
C ASN A 144 13.27 3.10 -3.97
N VAL A 145 13.17 3.82 -2.86
CA VAL A 145 13.33 3.24 -1.51
C VAL A 145 12.29 2.14 -1.26
N ARG A 146 11.02 2.39 -1.60
CA ARG A 146 9.93 1.42 -1.36
C ARG A 146 10.09 0.15 -2.21
N PRO A 147 10.28 0.21 -3.54
CA PRO A 147 10.61 -0.98 -4.33
C PRO A 147 11.87 -1.70 -3.87
N ALA A 148 12.95 -0.97 -3.55
CA ALA A 148 14.22 -1.58 -3.14
C ALA A 148 14.08 -2.39 -1.84
N ILE A 149 13.44 -1.83 -0.81
CA ILE A 149 13.15 -2.57 0.44
C ILE A 149 12.27 -3.79 0.15
N HIS A 150 11.23 -3.61 -0.66
CA HIS A 150 10.31 -4.70 -1.00
C HIS A 150 11.05 -5.86 -1.69
N GLU A 151 11.91 -5.55 -2.66
CA GLU A 151 12.74 -6.54 -3.36
C GLU A 151 13.71 -7.25 -2.41
N THR A 152 14.34 -6.51 -1.49
CA THR A 152 15.24 -7.09 -0.49
C THR A 152 14.50 -8.07 0.41
N ILE A 153 13.28 -7.77 0.83
CA ILE A 153 12.43 -8.68 1.61
C ILE A 153 12.14 -9.96 0.82
N TYR A 154 11.73 -9.84 -0.45
CA TYR A 154 11.52 -11.00 -1.32
C TYR A 154 12.77 -11.87 -1.43
N LYS A 155 13.93 -11.26 -1.72
CA LYS A 155 15.20 -11.98 -1.84
C LYS A 155 15.58 -12.68 -0.54
N ALA A 156 15.39 -12.04 0.61
CA ALA A 156 15.69 -12.63 1.91
C ALA A 156 14.77 -13.81 2.24
N MET A 157 13.48 -13.72 1.90
CA MET A 157 12.50 -14.77 2.23
C MET A 157 12.48 -15.94 1.23
N MET A 158 12.89 -15.69 -0.01
CA MET A 158 12.93 -16.73 -1.06
C MET A 158 14.34 -17.31 -1.28
N GLY A 159 15.38 -16.64 -0.79
CA GLY A 159 16.79 -16.96 -1.01
C GLY A 159 17.46 -17.79 0.10
N GLY A 160 16.69 -18.59 0.85
CA GLY A 160 17.25 -19.60 1.73
C GLY A 160 17.79 -20.79 0.94
N ASN A 161 18.94 -20.60 0.29
CA ASN A 161 19.87 -21.66 -0.13
C ASN A 161 21.26 -21.29 0.38
#